data_AF-A0A444RRM6-F1
#
_entry.id   AF-A0A444RRM6-F1
#
_cell.length_a   1.000
_cell.length_b   1.000
_cell.length_c   1.000
_cell.angle_alpha   90.00
_cell.angle_beta   90.00
_cell.angle_gamma   90.00
#
_symmetry.space_group_name_H-M   'P 1'
#
loop_
_entity.id
_entity.type
_entity.pdbx_description
1 polymer ?
#
loop_
_entity_poly.entity_id
_entity_poly.type
_entity_poly.pdbx_seq_one_letter_code
_entity_poly.pdbx_strand_id
1 'polypeptide(L)'
;MASPSPNQKPGETSYQDVNGDYDEDEALKAAIASSLKQEAEDPRTSEQEPTPKGTKPLDQIVKVAGPESWLMDRKKMEEARLQPLRKRTAEDASLDGPQGKRLRTPATPGSNDPTMLRQDAPASISMGVTASNGNQATRQVPELRFPRGVVKRTWVHGCPRTDDDIKIEEVLEKDKLELAVVSSFQWDEPWFLSKVDTARTRMVFIAYAKNGAEQETLRANVPSSRIKLCFPPMHGIGCMHSKLQLLKYPNHLRIVVPSGNLVPYDWGETGVLENIVFLIDLPRIVQAPEDRDAIRGHDAAGVSFGTELRRFLRAQGLDESLVKSLDNFDFTETERYRFIHTIAGGHTDQLSGETGYHGLSRAVHSMGLSTDKPISVDYVTSSLGSIDNSFIKTIYTACQGLNDGQKDGVDQPSRRNTKTALAATATDSDKALGAKMRIYFPTEDTVAKSRGGKAAGGTICFQEKWWGSATFPRDMLRDAISTRRGVLMHDKIIFVQPNGTGGQDDPGAGWAYVGSANLSESAW
;
A
#
# COMPACT_ATOMS: atom_id res chain seq x y z
N MET A 1 -26.50 -46.40 38.86
CA MET A 1 -27.54 -45.47 38.34
C MET A 1 -26.97 -44.07 38.46
N ALA A 2 -26.96 -43.20 37.45
CA ALA A 2 -27.29 -43.38 36.03
C ALA A 2 -26.36 -42.48 35.18
N SER A 3 -26.17 -42.81 33.91
CA SER A 3 -25.32 -42.06 32.98
C SER A 3 -25.95 -40.73 32.56
N PRO A 4 -25.16 -39.70 32.19
CA PRO A 4 -25.67 -38.55 31.45
C PRO A 4 -25.83 -38.89 29.95
N SER A 5 -27.00 -38.61 29.38
CA SER A 5 -27.25 -38.75 27.94
C SER A 5 -26.83 -37.49 27.16
N PRO A 6 -26.34 -37.63 25.91
CA PRO A 6 -25.98 -36.50 25.06
C PRO A 6 -27.16 -36.05 24.18
N ASN A 7 -27.36 -34.73 24.05
CA ASN A 7 -27.74 -34.02 22.81
C ASN A 7 -28.21 -32.59 23.10
N GLN A 8 -27.46 -31.60 22.65
CA GLN A 8 -27.99 -30.33 22.17
C GLN A 8 -27.10 -29.82 21.05
N LYS A 9 -27.61 -29.82 19.82
CA LYS A 9 -26.98 -29.11 18.69
C LYS A 9 -27.18 -27.60 18.91
N PRO A 10 -26.17 -26.75 18.73
CA PRO A 10 -26.40 -25.33 18.52
C PRO A 10 -27.20 -25.17 17.22
N GLY A 11 -28.28 -24.39 17.26
CA GLY A 11 -29.05 -24.08 16.06
C GLY A 11 -28.29 -23.10 15.16
N GLU A 12 -28.35 -23.33 13.85
CA GLU A 12 -27.94 -22.32 12.87
C GLU A 12 -28.87 -21.11 12.99
N THR A 13 -28.39 -20.03 13.61
CA THR A 13 -29.02 -18.72 13.46
C THR A 13 -28.55 -18.12 12.15
N SER A 14 -29.46 -18.09 11.17
CA SER A 14 -29.25 -17.39 9.91
C SER A 14 -29.15 -15.88 10.18
N TYR A 15 -27.91 -15.38 10.20
CA TYR A 15 -27.67 -13.95 10.07
C TYR A 15 -28.10 -13.54 8.66
N GLN A 16 -29.26 -12.89 8.55
CA GLN A 16 -29.61 -12.12 7.37
C GLN A 16 -28.80 -10.83 7.42
N ASP A 17 -27.66 -10.83 6.72
CA ASP A 17 -26.84 -9.64 6.56
C ASP A 17 -27.61 -8.57 5.77
N VAL A 18 -27.70 -7.38 6.39
CA VAL A 18 -28.27 -6.17 5.79
C VAL A 18 -27.18 -5.11 5.59
N ASN A 19 -26.03 -5.53 5.05
CA ASN A 19 -24.93 -4.66 4.62
C ASN A 19 -24.42 -5.08 3.24
N GLY A 20 -24.50 -4.17 2.27
CA GLY A 20 -24.24 -4.40 0.84
C GLY A 20 -22.83 -4.04 0.38
N ASP A 21 -21.81 -4.54 1.10
CA ASP A 21 -20.39 -4.25 0.82
C ASP A 21 -19.78 -5.12 -0.28
N TYR A 22 -20.42 -6.24 -0.65
CA TYR A 22 -19.93 -7.09 -1.75
C TYR A 22 -19.88 -6.36 -3.09
N ASP A 23 -20.76 -5.36 -3.28
CA ASP A 23 -20.75 -4.46 -4.44
C ASP A 23 -19.50 -3.57 -4.48
N GLU A 24 -18.87 -3.21 -3.35
CA GLU A 24 -17.70 -2.32 -3.34
C GLU A 24 -16.54 -2.92 -4.15
N ASP A 25 -16.21 -4.17 -3.82
CA ASP A 25 -15.01 -4.83 -4.32
C ASP A 25 -15.14 -5.28 -5.78
N GLU A 26 -16.34 -5.67 -6.22
CA GLU A 26 -16.58 -5.98 -7.64
C GLU A 26 -16.75 -4.70 -8.48
N ALA A 27 -17.44 -3.67 -7.97
CA ALA A 27 -17.51 -2.38 -8.66
C ALA A 27 -16.14 -1.72 -8.79
N LEU A 28 -15.28 -1.80 -7.76
CA LEU A 28 -13.90 -1.29 -7.82
C LEU A 28 -13.06 -2.02 -8.88
N LYS A 29 -13.10 -3.35 -8.88
CA LYS A 29 -12.38 -4.17 -9.87
C LYS A 29 -12.90 -3.93 -11.28
N ALA A 30 -14.22 -3.75 -11.45
CA ALA A 30 -14.85 -3.44 -12.73
C ALA A 30 -14.56 -2.01 -13.21
N ALA A 31 -14.54 -1.02 -12.32
CA ALA A 31 -14.22 0.38 -12.63
C ALA A 31 -12.77 0.50 -13.13
N ILE A 32 -11.81 -0.09 -12.40
CA ILE A 32 -10.40 -0.08 -12.80
C ILE A 32 -10.19 -0.86 -14.12
N ALA A 33 -10.82 -2.03 -14.28
CA ALA A 33 -10.77 -2.78 -15.53
C ALA A 33 -11.46 -2.07 -16.72
N SER A 34 -12.33 -1.09 -16.46
CA SER A 34 -12.99 -0.27 -17.50
C SER A 34 -12.15 0.96 -17.85
N SER A 35 -11.59 1.66 -16.85
CA SER A 35 -10.65 2.77 -17.07
C SER A 35 -9.42 2.33 -17.89
N LEU A 36 -8.82 1.18 -17.55
CA LEU A 36 -7.66 0.64 -18.27
C LEU A 36 -7.96 0.25 -19.73
N LYS A 37 -9.22 -0.01 -20.09
CA LYS A 37 -9.63 -0.24 -21.49
C LYS A 37 -9.71 1.07 -22.27
N GLN A 38 -10.20 2.14 -21.64
CA GLN A 38 -10.31 3.46 -22.28
C GLN A 38 -8.93 4.11 -22.51
N GLU A 39 -7.97 3.95 -21.61
CA GLU A 39 -6.59 4.43 -21.82
C GLU A 39 -5.88 3.75 -23.01
N ALA A 40 -6.32 2.55 -23.43
CA ALA A 40 -5.72 1.81 -24.52
C ALA A 40 -6.25 2.19 -25.93
N GLU A 41 -7.30 3.01 -26.03
CA GLU A 41 -8.04 3.23 -27.29
C GLU A 41 -7.87 4.62 -27.94
N ASP A 42 -7.14 5.59 -27.34
CA ASP A 42 -7.15 6.99 -27.80
C ASP A 42 -5.83 7.55 -28.39
N PRO A 43 -5.77 7.85 -29.71
CA PRO A 43 -4.76 8.70 -30.33
C PRO A 43 -5.30 10.06 -30.84
N ARG A 44 -4.51 11.11 -30.64
CA ARG A 44 -4.83 12.54 -30.86
C ARG A 44 -5.25 12.96 -32.29
N THR A 45 -6.46 13.54 -32.40
CA THR A 45 -6.92 14.68 -33.26
C THR A 45 -6.48 14.84 -34.73
N SER A 46 -7.44 14.77 -35.68
CA SER A 46 -7.82 15.89 -36.60
C SER A 46 -9.07 15.56 -37.48
N GLU A 47 -9.63 16.57 -38.15
CA GLU A 47 -11.01 16.74 -38.65
C GLU A 47 -11.53 15.89 -39.86
N GLN A 48 -12.88 15.94 -40.05
CA GLN A 48 -13.71 15.74 -41.27
C GLN A 48 -14.59 14.44 -41.42
N GLU A 49 -15.84 14.67 -41.88
CA GLU A 49 -16.99 13.76 -42.11
C GLU A 49 -17.14 13.36 -43.63
N PRO A 50 -18.08 12.49 -44.08
CA PRO A 50 -18.60 11.23 -43.49
C PRO A 50 -18.84 10.06 -44.51
N THR A 51 -18.73 8.79 -44.05
CA THR A 51 -19.41 7.54 -44.57
C THR A 51 -19.11 6.99 -45.99
N PRO A 52 -19.48 5.71 -46.36
CA PRO A 52 -19.88 4.53 -45.56
C PRO A 52 -19.21 3.15 -45.93
N LYS A 53 -19.28 2.20 -44.96
CA LYS A 53 -19.36 0.71 -45.10
C LYS A 53 -18.21 -0.10 -45.75
N GLY A 54 -17.58 -0.96 -44.93
CA GLY A 54 -16.82 -2.14 -45.40
C GLY A 54 -16.30 -3.01 -44.25
N THR A 55 -16.92 -4.18 -44.01
CA THR A 55 -16.62 -5.06 -42.85
C THR A 55 -15.50 -6.06 -43.13
N LYS A 56 -14.50 -6.15 -42.23
CA LYS A 56 -13.72 -7.37 -41.89
C LYS A 56 -12.86 -7.13 -40.63
N PRO A 57 -12.64 -8.13 -39.76
CA PRO A 57 -12.02 -7.93 -38.45
C PRO A 57 -10.49 -7.91 -38.51
N LEU A 58 -9.86 -7.12 -37.64
CA LEU A 58 -8.43 -7.13 -37.39
C LEU A 58 -8.17 -7.55 -35.93
N ASP A 59 -8.19 -8.86 -35.67
CA ASP A 59 -7.93 -9.42 -34.34
C ASP A 59 -6.44 -9.32 -33.98
N GLN A 60 -6.06 -8.27 -33.25
CA GLN A 60 -4.84 -8.25 -32.44
C GLN A 60 -4.97 -7.27 -31.26
N ILE A 61 -5.90 -7.58 -30.35
CA ILE A 61 -6.11 -6.83 -29.10
C ILE A 61 -4.94 -7.09 -28.14
N VAL A 62 -4.21 -6.03 -27.79
CA VAL A 62 -3.28 -6.03 -26.65
C VAL A 62 -4.12 -6.07 -25.37
N LYS A 63 -4.12 -7.23 -24.68
CA LYS A 63 -4.82 -7.38 -23.41
C LYS A 63 -4.03 -6.74 -22.27
N VAL A 64 -4.55 -5.67 -21.68
CA VAL A 64 -4.06 -5.12 -20.41
C VAL A 64 -4.75 -5.80 -19.23
N ALA A 65 -3.98 -6.00 -18.16
CA ALA A 65 -4.27 -6.91 -17.05
C ALA A 65 -5.23 -6.31 -16.00
N GLY A 66 -6.47 -6.81 -15.93
CA GLY A 66 -7.32 -6.69 -14.74
C GLY A 66 -7.00 -7.78 -13.71
N PRO A 67 -7.74 -7.87 -12.59
CA PRO A 67 -7.60 -8.96 -11.60
C PRO A 67 -8.05 -10.35 -12.11
N GLU A 68 -8.41 -10.49 -13.38
CA GLU A 68 -8.50 -11.79 -14.08
C GLU A 68 -7.19 -12.21 -14.77
N SER A 69 -6.21 -11.30 -14.80
CA SER A 69 -4.87 -11.51 -15.36
C SER A 69 -3.85 -11.84 -14.26
N TRP A 70 -4.30 -12.54 -13.22
CA TRP A 70 -3.36 -13.23 -12.35
C TRP A 70 -2.64 -14.29 -13.17
N LEU A 71 -1.38 -13.94 -13.44
CA LEU A 71 -0.35 -14.68 -14.14
C LEU A 71 -0.56 -14.84 -15.63
N MET A 72 0.53 -14.54 -16.32
CA MET A 72 0.91 -15.15 -17.60
C MET A 72 0.41 -16.60 -17.65
N ASP A 73 -0.56 -16.88 -18.54
CA ASP A 73 -0.98 -18.24 -18.83
C ASP A 73 0.19 -18.94 -19.54
N ARG A 74 1.11 -19.45 -18.72
CA ARG A 74 2.41 -19.98 -19.15
C ARG A 74 2.21 -21.18 -20.07
N LYS A 75 1.11 -21.89 -19.90
CA LYS A 75 0.66 -22.94 -20.82
C LYS A 75 0.28 -22.37 -22.18
N LYS A 76 -0.55 -21.32 -22.26
CA LYS A 76 -0.81 -20.62 -23.54
C LYS A 76 0.45 -20.02 -24.16
N MET A 77 1.40 -19.48 -23.37
CA MET A 77 2.66 -18.94 -23.91
C MET A 77 3.62 -20.04 -24.37
N GLU A 78 3.75 -21.16 -23.66
CA GLU A 78 4.51 -22.32 -24.14
C GLU A 78 3.83 -22.97 -25.35
N GLU A 79 2.50 -23.05 -25.40
CA GLU A 79 1.75 -23.47 -26.59
C GLU A 79 1.98 -22.51 -27.77
N ALA A 80 1.94 -21.19 -27.56
CA ALA A 80 2.27 -20.19 -28.59
C ALA A 80 3.74 -20.24 -29.02
N ARG A 81 4.67 -20.59 -28.12
CA ARG A 81 6.10 -20.82 -28.42
C ARG A 81 6.35 -22.16 -29.14
N LEU A 82 5.51 -23.16 -28.90
CA LEU A 82 5.58 -24.48 -29.52
C LEU A 82 4.83 -24.56 -30.86
N GLN A 83 3.86 -23.67 -31.13
CA GLN A 83 3.15 -23.62 -32.41
C GLN A 83 4.10 -23.40 -33.61
N PRO A 84 5.08 -22.47 -33.58
CA PRO A 84 6.10 -22.34 -34.62
C PRO A 84 7.01 -23.56 -34.74
N LEU A 85 7.32 -24.25 -33.63
CA LEU A 85 8.13 -25.47 -33.64
C LEU A 85 7.37 -26.65 -34.26
N ARG A 86 6.08 -26.81 -33.94
CA ARG A 86 5.21 -27.85 -34.51
C ARG A 86 4.88 -27.63 -35.98
N LYS A 87 4.81 -26.36 -36.44
CA LYS A 87 4.72 -26.06 -37.89
C LYS A 87 6.01 -26.43 -38.61
N ARG A 88 7.18 -26.07 -38.06
CA ARG A 88 8.48 -26.45 -38.63
C ARG A 88 8.69 -27.95 -38.76
N THR A 89 8.32 -28.76 -37.76
CA THR A 89 8.43 -30.23 -37.87
C THR A 89 7.33 -30.90 -38.69
N ALA A 90 6.28 -30.17 -39.10
CA ALA A 90 5.25 -30.65 -40.03
C ALA A 90 5.54 -30.26 -41.49
N GLU A 91 6.38 -29.25 -41.74
CA GLU A 91 6.69 -28.73 -43.08
C GLU A 91 8.01 -29.29 -43.66
N ASP A 92 8.93 -29.82 -42.83
CA ASP A 92 10.22 -30.42 -43.27
C ASP A 92 10.10 -31.84 -43.87
N ALA A 93 8.89 -32.31 -44.19
CA ALA A 93 8.63 -33.63 -44.76
C ALA A 93 8.34 -33.62 -46.27
N SER A 94 8.97 -32.72 -47.06
CA SER A 94 9.03 -32.82 -48.53
C SER A 94 10.10 -31.94 -49.20
N LEU A 95 11.03 -32.63 -49.89
CA LEU A 95 11.70 -32.25 -51.14
C LEU A 95 12.69 -31.05 -51.20
N ASP A 96 13.97 -31.43 -51.26
CA ASP A 96 15.04 -31.00 -52.20
C ASP A 96 15.51 -29.52 -52.35
N GLY A 97 16.81 -29.33 -52.64
CA GLY A 97 17.52 -28.02 -52.63
C GLY A 97 17.50 -27.23 -53.95
N PRO A 98 18.53 -26.40 -54.29
CA PRO A 98 19.81 -26.18 -53.58
C PRO A 98 20.42 -24.73 -53.57
N GLN A 99 21.51 -24.55 -52.79
CA GLN A 99 22.65 -23.61 -52.97
C GLN A 99 22.50 -22.06 -52.98
N GLY A 100 23.32 -21.37 -52.16
CA GLY A 100 24.07 -20.19 -52.67
C GLY A 100 24.61 -19.09 -51.72
N LYS A 101 25.91 -19.18 -51.39
CA LYS A 101 26.90 -18.06 -51.22
C LYS A 101 26.96 -17.19 -49.94
N ARG A 102 28.14 -17.26 -49.28
CA ARG A 102 28.75 -16.28 -48.35
C ARG A 102 29.21 -15.00 -49.07
N LEU A 103 29.38 -13.89 -48.32
CA LEU A 103 30.61 -13.05 -48.15
C LEU A 103 30.30 -11.93 -47.11
N ARG A 104 31.02 -11.78 -45.99
CA ARG A 104 32.33 -11.12 -45.69
C ARG A 104 32.24 -9.64 -45.23
N THR A 105 32.93 -9.36 -44.12
CA THR A 105 33.24 -8.04 -43.52
C THR A 105 34.35 -7.27 -44.25
N PRO A 106 34.51 -5.96 -43.95
CA PRO A 106 35.83 -5.41 -43.61
C PRO A 106 35.83 -4.50 -42.35
N ALA A 107 36.99 -3.90 -42.02
CA ALA A 107 37.36 -3.41 -40.69
C ALA A 107 37.60 -1.87 -40.54
N THR A 108 37.91 -1.44 -39.32
CA THR A 108 38.26 -0.08 -38.81
C THR A 108 39.64 0.44 -39.27
N PRO A 109 39.89 1.77 -39.26
CA PRO A 109 40.44 2.55 -38.11
C PRO A 109 39.79 3.97 -37.92
N GLY A 110 40.15 4.86 -36.97
CA GLY A 110 40.98 4.77 -35.75
C GLY A 110 41.66 6.10 -35.32
N SER A 111 41.61 6.47 -34.01
CA SER A 111 42.27 7.63 -33.30
C SER A 111 41.77 9.05 -33.67
N ASN A 112 41.49 10.01 -32.77
CA ASN A 112 42.25 10.55 -31.61
C ASN A 112 41.37 11.34 -30.60
N ASP A 113 41.89 11.53 -29.38
CA ASP A 113 41.40 12.38 -28.27
C ASP A 113 42.01 13.82 -28.38
N PRO A 114 41.44 14.90 -27.78
CA PRO A 114 41.96 15.31 -26.47
C PRO A 114 40.99 16.03 -25.50
N THR A 115 40.85 15.46 -24.30
CA THR A 115 40.98 16.06 -22.95
C THR A 115 40.57 17.52 -22.62
N MET A 116 39.78 17.60 -21.53
CA MET A 116 39.76 18.62 -20.44
C MET A 116 39.12 20.00 -20.66
N LEU A 117 38.09 20.29 -19.86
CA LEU A 117 38.07 21.40 -18.89
C LEU A 117 37.05 21.12 -17.76
N ARG A 118 37.33 21.65 -16.55
CA ARG A 118 36.53 21.49 -15.31
C ARG A 118 35.66 22.73 -15.05
N GLN A 119 34.91 22.67 -13.94
CA GLN A 119 34.17 23.73 -13.20
C GLN A 119 32.65 23.74 -13.44
N ASP A 120 31.78 23.98 -12.45
CA ASP A 120 31.91 23.92 -10.97
C ASP A 120 30.50 23.68 -10.38
N ALA A 121 30.41 23.14 -9.16
CA ALA A 121 29.14 22.95 -8.44
C ALA A 121 29.14 23.70 -7.10
N PRO A 122 28.05 24.38 -6.70
CA PRO A 122 27.96 25.02 -5.38
C PRO A 122 27.55 24.01 -4.30
N ALA A 123 28.25 24.04 -3.17
CA ALA A 123 28.07 23.11 -2.07
C ALA A 123 26.91 23.48 -1.12
N SER A 124 26.28 22.46 -0.52
CA SER A 124 25.39 22.62 0.63
C SER A 124 26.18 22.79 1.93
N ILE A 125 25.71 23.69 2.80
CA ILE A 125 26.36 24.01 4.08
C ILE A 125 25.90 23.01 5.14
N SER A 126 26.85 22.28 5.74
CA SER A 126 26.61 21.43 6.91
C SER A 126 27.19 22.11 8.17
N MET A 127 26.33 22.33 9.18
CA MET A 127 26.72 22.87 10.48
C MET A 127 27.32 21.77 11.36
N GLY A 128 28.65 21.76 11.49
CA GLY A 128 29.35 20.84 12.38
C GLY A 128 29.20 21.21 13.85
N VAL A 129 28.78 20.25 14.68
CA VAL A 129 28.92 20.32 16.14
C VAL A 129 30.08 19.42 16.55
N THR A 130 31.15 20.02 17.06
CA THR A 130 32.31 19.30 17.60
C THR A 130 32.02 18.71 18.97
N ALA A 131 32.20 17.40 19.13
CA ALA A 131 32.35 16.74 20.43
C ALA A 131 33.60 15.84 20.39
N SER A 132 34.39 15.89 21.45
CA SER A 132 35.78 15.42 21.47
C SER A 132 35.98 14.00 22.00
N ASN A 133 36.84 13.23 21.32
CA ASN A 133 37.67 12.11 21.78
C ASN A 133 37.13 11.14 22.85
N GLY A 134 36.82 9.92 22.39
CA GLY A 134 37.01 8.69 23.16
C GLY A 134 37.44 7.57 22.21
N ASN A 135 38.53 6.84 22.52
CA ASN A 135 38.99 5.72 21.70
C ASN A 135 37.97 4.56 21.73
N GLN A 136 37.13 4.48 20.71
CA GLN A 136 36.46 3.25 20.33
C GLN A 136 36.84 2.92 18.89
N ALA A 137 37.08 1.63 18.60
CA ALA A 137 37.28 1.18 17.23
C ALA A 137 36.05 1.59 16.42
N THR A 138 36.25 2.42 15.39
CA THR A 138 35.16 2.95 14.55
C THR A 138 34.54 1.81 13.77
N ARG A 139 33.53 1.16 14.37
CA ARG A 139 32.65 0.20 13.74
C ARG A 139 32.02 0.91 12.55
N GLN A 140 32.50 0.63 11.34
CA GLN A 140 31.98 1.21 10.11
C GLN A 140 30.55 0.69 9.91
N VAL A 141 29.59 1.38 10.52
CA VAL A 141 28.18 1.23 10.18
C VAL A 141 28.08 1.70 8.73
N PRO A 142 27.60 0.86 7.79
CA PRO A 142 27.41 1.28 6.42
C PRO A 142 26.50 2.49 6.36
N GLU A 143 26.81 3.44 5.48
CA GLU A 143 25.97 4.62 5.29
C GLU A 143 24.60 4.19 4.76
N LEU A 144 23.61 4.14 5.67
CA LEU A 144 22.22 3.85 5.36
C LEU A 144 21.59 5.07 4.69
N ARG A 145 20.69 4.85 3.72
CA ARG A 145 20.05 5.96 3.00
C ARG A 145 18.94 6.60 3.83
N PHE A 146 18.21 5.79 4.61
CA PHE A 146 17.06 6.24 5.41
C PHE A 146 17.13 5.78 6.90
N PRO A 147 18.25 5.99 7.63
CA PRO A 147 18.48 5.41 8.97
C PRO A 147 17.47 5.84 10.03
N ARG A 148 16.92 7.05 9.91
CA ARG A 148 15.97 7.63 10.87
C ARG A 148 14.51 7.53 10.42
N GLY A 149 14.26 6.89 9.28
CA GLY A 149 12.97 6.96 8.60
C GLY A 149 12.76 8.25 7.81
N VAL A 150 11.95 8.19 6.75
CA VAL A 150 11.54 9.35 5.96
C VAL A 150 10.17 9.10 5.31
N VAL A 151 9.44 10.18 5.03
CA VAL A 151 8.24 10.15 4.18
C VAL A 151 8.57 10.86 2.86
N LYS A 152 8.20 10.24 1.74
CA LYS A 152 8.43 10.75 0.37
C LYS A 152 7.16 10.65 -0.46
N ARG A 153 6.99 11.56 -1.42
CA ARG A 153 5.99 11.43 -2.49
C ARG A 153 6.53 10.51 -3.57
N THR A 154 5.68 9.78 -4.27
CA THR A 154 6.09 9.15 -5.52
C THR A 154 6.48 10.25 -6.51
N TRP A 155 7.54 10.00 -7.28
CA TRP A 155 7.89 10.83 -8.43
C TRP A 155 6.77 10.77 -9.47
N VAL A 156 6.50 11.88 -10.18
CA VAL A 156 5.44 11.95 -11.19
C VAL A 156 5.98 12.46 -12.51
N HIS A 157 5.75 11.69 -13.58
CA HIS A 157 6.19 12.03 -14.93
C HIS A 157 5.60 13.37 -15.39
N GLY A 158 6.46 14.28 -15.87
CA GLY A 158 6.07 15.62 -16.32
C GLY A 158 5.90 16.65 -15.20
N CYS A 159 6.13 16.29 -13.94
CA CYS A 159 6.29 17.26 -12.85
C CYS A 159 7.78 17.57 -12.59
N PRO A 160 8.13 18.79 -12.13
CA PRO A 160 9.47 19.06 -11.61
C PRO A 160 9.77 18.14 -10.44
N ARG A 161 10.97 17.52 -10.46
CA ARG A 161 11.42 16.64 -9.38
C ARG A 161 12.00 17.46 -8.22
N THR A 162 11.65 17.12 -6.99
CA THR A 162 12.30 17.63 -5.76
C THR A 162 13.01 16.51 -4.99
N ASP A 163 13.72 16.87 -3.92
CA ASP A 163 14.33 15.90 -3.00
C ASP A 163 13.29 15.08 -2.22
N ASP A 164 12.02 15.49 -2.20
CA ASP A 164 10.91 14.77 -1.57
C ASP A 164 10.29 13.68 -2.44
N ASP A 165 10.79 13.53 -3.66
CA ASP A 165 10.28 12.58 -4.64
C ASP A 165 11.12 11.30 -4.68
N ILE A 166 10.46 10.14 -4.73
CA ILE A 166 11.09 8.83 -4.85
C ILE A 166 10.50 8.00 -6.00
N LYS A 167 11.36 7.33 -6.78
CA LYS A 167 10.95 6.31 -7.76
C LYS A 167 11.00 4.91 -7.19
N ILE A 168 10.23 3.98 -7.77
CA ILE A 168 10.23 2.56 -7.35
C ILE A 168 11.64 1.92 -7.43
N GLU A 169 12.44 2.26 -8.44
CA GLU A 169 13.82 1.75 -8.57
C GLU A 169 14.73 2.21 -7.44
N GLU A 170 14.47 3.40 -6.87
CA GLU A 170 15.23 3.96 -5.75
C GLU A 170 14.79 3.38 -4.41
N VAL A 171 13.56 2.88 -4.31
CA VAL A 171 13.08 2.08 -3.18
C VAL A 171 13.73 0.69 -3.20
N LEU A 172 13.75 0.05 -4.37
CA LEU A 172 14.15 -1.35 -4.55
C LEU A 172 15.67 -1.58 -4.64
N GLU A 173 16.46 -0.60 -5.14
CA GLU A 173 17.91 -0.73 -5.31
C GLU A 173 18.35 -2.10 -5.87
N LYS A 174 17.73 -2.49 -6.99
CA LYS A 174 17.68 -3.87 -7.51
C LYS A 174 19.00 -4.63 -7.57
N ASP A 175 20.11 -3.93 -7.83
CA ASP A 175 21.45 -4.53 -7.97
C ASP A 175 22.01 -5.06 -6.63
N LYS A 176 21.43 -4.62 -5.51
CA LYS A 176 21.81 -5.01 -4.13
C LYS A 176 20.77 -5.91 -3.45
N LEU A 177 19.54 -5.97 -3.97
CA LEU A 177 18.40 -6.58 -3.30
C LEU A 177 18.50 -8.11 -3.24
N GLU A 178 18.45 -8.70 -2.04
CA GLU A 178 18.59 -10.15 -1.83
C GLU A 178 17.23 -10.85 -1.70
N LEU A 179 16.33 -10.26 -0.92
CA LEU A 179 14.97 -10.76 -0.67
C LEU A 179 13.98 -9.59 -0.62
N ALA A 180 12.92 -9.68 -1.43
CA ALA A 180 11.75 -8.81 -1.32
C ALA A 180 10.56 -9.61 -0.79
N VAL A 181 10.01 -9.21 0.35
CA VAL A 181 8.63 -9.57 0.73
C VAL A 181 7.75 -8.38 0.42
N VAL A 182 6.75 -8.56 -0.44
CA VAL A 182 5.90 -7.47 -0.91
C VAL A 182 4.43 -7.85 -0.84
N SER A 183 3.59 -6.91 -0.40
CA SER A 183 2.12 -7.01 -0.47
C SER A 183 1.56 -5.86 -1.30
N SER A 184 0.45 -6.09 -1.98
CA SER A 184 -0.32 -5.07 -2.68
C SER A 184 -1.72 -5.55 -2.97
N PHE A 185 -2.66 -4.61 -3.13
CA PHE A 185 -4.02 -4.91 -3.57
C PHE A 185 -4.06 -5.13 -5.09
N GLN A 186 -3.31 -4.32 -5.85
CA GLN A 186 -3.19 -4.44 -7.30
C GLN A 186 -1.74 -4.65 -7.74
N TRP A 187 -1.58 -5.38 -8.84
CA TRP A 187 -0.30 -5.84 -9.34
C TRP A 187 -0.24 -5.72 -10.85
N ASP A 188 0.77 -5.02 -11.34
CA ASP A 188 1.32 -5.23 -12.67
C ASP A 188 2.60 -6.06 -12.49
N GLU A 189 2.46 -7.39 -12.55
CA GLU A 189 3.58 -8.31 -12.36
C GLU A 189 4.72 -8.08 -13.40
N PRO A 190 4.46 -7.97 -14.72
CA PRO A 190 5.49 -7.65 -15.69
C PRO A 190 6.23 -6.34 -15.39
N TRP A 191 5.50 -5.28 -15.04
CA TRP A 191 6.10 -4.01 -14.64
C TRP A 191 6.97 -4.18 -13.39
N PHE A 192 6.44 -4.75 -12.31
CA PHE A 192 7.18 -4.91 -11.05
C PHE A 192 8.42 -5.78 -11.23
N LEU A 193 8.31 -6.90 -11.96
CA LEU A 193 9.45 -7.78 -12.27
C LEU A 193 10.52 -7.09 -13.12
N SER A 194 10.17 -6.08 -13.93
CA SER A 194 11.15 -5.25 -14.65
C SER A 194 11.97 -4.33 -13.73
N LYS A 195 11.45 -4.03 -12.53
CA LYS A 195 12.11 -3.15 -11.53
C LYS A 195 13.09 -3.90 -10.62
N VAL A 196 13.12 -5.23 -10.64
CA VAL A 196 14.00 -6.07 -9.81
C VAL A 196 14.97 -6.92 -10.64
N ASP A 197 16.12 -7.30 -10.07
CA ASP A 197 16.97 -8.35 -10.64
C ASP A 197 16.40 -9.71 -10.24
N THR A 198 15.63 -10.34 -11.12
CA THR A 198 14.99 -11.66 -10.87
C THR A 198 15.98 -12.82 -10.84
N ALA A 199 17.22 -12.65 -11.31
CA ALA A 199 18.29 -13.64 -11.23
C ALA A 199 19.04 -13.58 -9.89
N ARG A 200 19.01 -12.44 -9.20
CA ARG A 200 19.52 -12.26 -7.83
C ARG A 200 18.43 -12.43 -6.78
N THR A 201 17.40 -11.60 -6.87
CA THR A 201 16.40 -11.37 -5.83
C THR A 201 15.50 -12.59 -5.63
N ARG A 202 15.37 -13.05 -4.39
CA ARG A 202 14.29 -13.95 -3.97
C ARG A 202 13.06 -13.11 -3.65
N MET A 203 11.86 -13.64 -3.89
CA MET A 203 10.63 -12.90 -3.72
C MET A 203 9.60 -13.71 -2.92
N VAL A 204 8.83 -13.02 -2.07
CA VAL A 204 7.62 -13.54 -1.45
C VAL A 204 6.51 -12.52 -1.70
N PHE A 205 5.49 -12.90 -2.46
CA PHE A 205 4.33 -12.06 -2.70
C PHE A 205 3.24 -12.45 -1.73
N ILE A 206 2.82 -11.50 -0.90
CA ILE A 206 1.64 -11.61 -0.05
C ILE A 206 0.48 -11.10 -0.91
N ALA A 207 -0.37 -12.03 -1.34
CA ALA A 207 -1.36 -11.84 -2.39
C ALA A 207 -2.75 -12.30 -1.90
N TYR A 208 -3.80 -11.73 -2.46
CA TYR A 208 -5.17 -12.22 -2.22
C TYR A 208 -5.51 -13.34 -3.21
N ALA A 209 -6.26 -14.34 -2.73
CA ALA A 209 -6.91 -15.37 -3.54
C ALA A 209 -8.25 -15.71 -2.90
N LYS A 210 -9.32 -15.79 -3.69
CA LYS A 210 -10.70 -16.05 -3.24
C LYS A 210 -10.86 -17.45 -2.65
N ASN A 211 -10.15 -18.44 -3.17
CA ASN A 211 -10.29 -19.85 -2.77
C ASN A 211 -9.03 -20.68 -3.06
N GLY A 212 -9.01 -21.94 -2.59
CA GLY A 212 -7.87 -22.86 -2.74
C GLY A 212 -7.50 -23.21 -4.18
N ALA A 213 -8.48 -23.35 -5.08
CA ALA A 213 -8.22 -23.66 -6.49
C ALA A 213 -7.57 -22.48 -7.24
N GLU A 214 -7.94 -21.26 -6.86
CA GLU A 214 -7.21 -20.07 -7.29
C GLU A 214 -5.78 -20.09 -6.72
N GLN A 215 -5.58 -20.30 -5.41
CA GLN A 215 -4.23 -20.38 -4.82
C GLN A 215 -3.32 -21.42 -5.51
N GLU A 216 -3.84 -22.58 -5.87
CA GLU A 216 -3.10 -23.61 -6.62
C GLU A 216 -2.71 -23.14 -8.02
N THR A 217 -3.67 -22.53 -8.74
CA THR A 217 -3.43 -21.90 -10.05
C THR A 217 -2.36 -20.82 -9.94
N LEU A 218 -2.43 -19.98 -8.90
CA LEU A 218 -1.46 -18.92 -8.65
C LEU A 218 -0.05 -19.48 -8.39
N ARG A 219 0.06 -20.52 -7.55
CA ARG A 219 1.33 -21.20 -7.26
C ARG A 219 1.94 -21.90 -8.48
N ALA A 220 1.11 -22.45 -9.37
CA ALA A 220 1.57 -23.20 -10.54
C ALA A 220 2.24 -22.32 -11.61
N ASN A 221 1.83 -21.06 -11.72
CA ASN A 221 2.31 -20.16 -12.77
C ASN A 221 3.57 -19.35 -12.37
N VAL A 222 3.92 -19.25 -11.08
CA VAL A 222 5.16 -18.59 -10.62
C VAL A 222 6.38 -19.54 -10.62
N PRO A 223 7.61 -19.06 -10.88
CA PRO A 223 8.83 -19.84 -10.70
C PRO A 223 9.11 -20.06 -9.19
N SER A 224 8.64 -21.18 -8.65
CA SER A 224 8.70 -21.54 -7.21
C SER A 224 10.11 -21.57 -6.59
N SER A 225 11.16 -21.67 -7.40
CA SER A 225 12.56 -21.55 -6.96
C SER A 225 12.98 -20.13 -6.59
N ARG A 226 12.21 -19.11 -7.03
CA ARG A 226 12.50 -17.68 -6.83
C ARG A 226 11.36 -16.91 -6.17
N ILE A 227 10.11 -17.21 -6.54
CA ILE A 227 8.91 -16.56 -6.03
C ILE A 227 8.13 -17.54 -5.16
N LYS A 228 7.83 -17.15 -3.93
CA LYS A 228 6.83 -17.82 -3.07
C LYS A 228 5.57 -16.95 -2.98
N LEU A 229 4.41 -17.59 -2.85
CA LEU A 229 3.15 -16.91 -2.61
C LEU A 229 2.68 -17.19 -1.17
N CYS A 230 2.21 -16.14 -0.51
CA CYS A 230 1.60 -16.16 0.81
C CYS A 230 0.17 -15.59 0.66
N PHE A 231 -0.83 -16.28 1.20
CA PHE A 231 -2.23 -15.92 1.04
C PHE A 231 -2.85 -15.67 2.42
N PRO A 232 -3.08 -14.40 2.80
CA PRO A 232 -3.70 -14.08 4.08
C PRO A 232 -5.10 -14.71 4.22
N PRO A 233 -5.45 -15.22 5.41
CA PRO A 233 -6.79 -15.68 5.68
C PRO A 233 -7.76 -14.49 5.73
N MET A 234 -8.79 -14.54 4.88
CA MET A 234 -9.82 -13.50 4.79
C MET A 234 -11.14 -14.07 5.32
N HIS A 235 -11.51 -13.67 6.54
CA HIS A 235 -12.65 -14.23 7.28
C HIS A 235 -13.98 -13.53 6.95
N GLY A 236 -14.39 -13.59 5.68
CA GLY A 236 -15.66 -13.01 5.21
C GLY A 236 -15.47 -11.87 4.22
N ILE A 237 -16.29 -10.82 4.34
CA ILE A 237 -16.25 -9.62 3.50
C ILE A 237 -14.99 -8.79 3.86
N GLY A 238 -14.28 -8.30 2.85
CA GLY A 238 -13.10 -7.46 3.00
C GLY A 238 -11.97 -7.82 2.03
N CYS A 239 -11.01 -6.90 1.87
CA CYS A 239 -9.93 -7.01 0.89
C CYS A 239 -8.55 -6.96 1.54
N MET A 240 -7.55 -7.60 0.91
CA MET A 240 -6.15 -7.45 1.29
C MET A 240 -5.62 -6.12 0.74
N HIS A 241 -5.94 -5.01 1.44
CA HIS A 241 -5.59 -3.67 0.95
C HIS A 241 -4.16 -3.24 1.30
N SER A 242 -3.50 -3.95 2.22
CA SER A 242 -2.17 -3.59 2.74
C SER A 242 -1.10 -3.57 1.66
N LYS A 243 -0.36 -2.46 1.57
CA LYS A 243 0.85 -2.36 0.78
C LYS A 243 2.05 -2.23 1.73
N LEU A 244 2.95 -3.20 1.67
CA LEU A 244 4.10 -3.32 2.56
C LEU A 244 5.26 -3.92 1.76
N GLN A 245 6.47 -3.42 1.95
CA GLN A 245 7.68 -4.01 1.37
C GLN A 245 8.72 -4.19 2.47
N LEU A 246 9.21 -5.42 2.65
CA LEU A 246 10.34 -5.77 3.50
C LEU A 246 11.48 -6.20 2.58
N LEU A 247 12.42 -5.29 2.36
CA LEU A 247 13.48 -5.42 1.37
C LEU A 247 14.80 -5.65 2.10
N LYS A 248 15.38 -6.85 1.95
CA LYS A 248 16.63 -7.23 2.62
C LYS A 248 17.82 -7.09 1.67
N TYR A 249 18.84 -6.44 2.20
CA TYR A 249 20.14 -6.19 1.58
C TYR A 249 21.22 -6.83 2.47
N PRO A 250 22.48 -6.96 1.98
CA PRO A 250 23.55 -7.62 2.73
C PRO A 250 23.78 -7.07 4.15
N ASN A 251 23.48 -5.77 4.36
CA ASN A 251 23.80 -5.01 5.56
C ASN A 251 22.62 -4.31 6.24
N HIS A 252 21.41 -4.33 5.67
CA HIS A 252 20.23 -3.68 6.25
C HIS A 252 18.90 -4.27 5.76
N LEU A 253 17.84 -3.99 6.50
CA LEU A 253 16.45 -4.21 6.11
C LEU A 253 15.83 -2.84 5.84
N ARG A 254 15.31 -2.61 4.63
CA ARG A 254 14.43 -1.48 4.36
C ARG A 254 12.97 -1.92 4.57
N ILE A 255 12.24 -1.18 5.40
CA ILE A 255 10.80 -1.32 5.58
C ILE A 255 10.14 -0.17 4.81
N VAL A 256 9.17 -0.49 3.96
CA VAL A 256 8.46 0.47 3.10
C VAL A 256 6.96 0.30 3.30
N VAL A 257 6.26 1.42 3.57
CA VAL A 257 4.80 1.47 3.67
C VAL A 257 4.29 2.55 2.69
N PRO A 258 3.93 2.17 1.45
CA PRO A 258 3.32 3.07 0.47
C PRO A 258 1.78 3.11 0.56
N SER A 259 1.16 4.21 0.13
CA SER A 259 -0.28 4.27 -0.15
C SER A 259 -0.65 3.68 -1.51
N GLY A 260 0.30 3.63 -2.43
CA GLY A 260 0.15 3.14 -3.81
C GLY A 260 0.33 1.62 -3.96
N ASN A 261 -0.32 1.06 -4.98
CA ASN A 261 -0.18 -0.34 -5.38
C ASN A 261 1.12 -0.57 -6.18
N LEU A 262 1.39 -1.81 -6.57
CA LEU A 262 2.54 -2.17 -7.41
C LEU A 262 2.15 -2.15 -8.90
N VAL A 263 1.89 -0.94 -9.38
CA VAL A 263 1.42 -0.60 -10.74
C VAL A 263 2.05 0.73 -11.20
N PRO A 264 2.30 0.95 -12.51
CA PRO A 264 3.04 2.10 -13.01
C PRO A 264 2.41 3.47 -12.66
N TYR A 265 1.08 3.58 -12.69
CA TYR A 265 0.39 4.84 -12.42
C TYR A 265 0.50 5.30 -10.97
N ASP A 266 0.46 4.38 -9.99
CA ASP A 266 0.59 4.73 -8.56
C ASP A 266 2.01 5.23 -8.22
N TRP A 267 3.02 4.78 -8.96
CA TRP A 267 4.40 5.27 -8.90
C TRP A 267 4.67 6.41 -9.90
N GLY A 268 3.59 7.04 -10.39
CA GLY A 268 3.58 8.27 -11.16
C GLY A 268 4.17 8.19 -12.57
N GLU A 269 4.41 6.99 -13.11
CA GLU A 269 5.01 6.82 -14.45
C GLU A 269 4.09 7.32 -15.58
N THR A 270 2.77 7.26 -15.38
CA THR A 270 1.79 7.86 -16.30
C THR A 270 1.69 9.38 -16.17
N GLY A 271 2.15 9.95 -15.04
CA GLY A 271 2.05 11.37 -14.74
C GLY A 271 0.70 11.82 -14.17
N VAL A 272 -0.24 10.90 -13.93
CA VAL A 272 -1.63 11.21 -13.57
C VAL A 272 -1.87 11.22 -12.05
N LEU A 273 -1.30 10.25 -11.33
CA LEU A 273 -1.50 10.04 -9.90
C LEU A 273 -0.22 10.28 -9.11
N GLU A 274 -0.37 10.69 -7.85
CA GLU A 274 0.66 10.61 -6.84
C GLU A 274 0.22 9.79 -5.63
N ASN A 275 1.21 9.26 -4.92
CA ASN A 275 1.08 8.52 -3.68
C ASN A 275 2.19 8.94 -2.71
N ILE A 276 2.10 8.47 -1.48
CA ILE A 276 3.04 8.74 -0.40
C ILE A 276 3.66 7.43 0.09
N VAL A 277 4.92 7.51 0.55
CA VAL A 277 5.73 6.35 0.92
C VAL A 277 6.52 6.67 2.18
N PHE A 278 6.29 5.91 3.26
CA PHE A 278 7.21 5.86 4.39
C PHE A 278 8.30 4.81 4.14
N LEU A 279 9.56 5.15 4.42
CA LEU A 279 10.72 4.24 4.31
C LEU A 279 11.61 4.38 5.54
N ILE A 280 12.15 3.26 6.05
CA ILE A 280 13.22 3.25 7.06
C ILE A 280 14.21 2.12 6.80
N ASP A 281 15.50 2.43 6.90
CA ASP A 281 16.61 1.47 6.77
C ASP A 281 17.09 1.07 8.17
N LEU A 282 16.93 -0.20 8.52
CA LEU A 282 17.31 -0.79 9.80
C LEU A 282 18.62 -1.59 9.63
N PRO A 283 19.71 -1.25 10.36
CA PRO A 283 20.98 -1.93 10.18
C PRO A 283 20.88 -3.40 10.59
N ARG A 284 21.58 -4.26 9.85
CA ARG A 284 21.77 -5.66 10.23
C ARG A 284 22.63 -5.72 11.49
N ILE A 285 22.23 -6.55 12.44
CA ILE A 285 23.01 -6.84 13.63
C ILE A 285 24.22 -7.69 13.19
N VAL A 286 25.39 -7.04 13.12
CA VAL A 286 26.68 -7.67 12.79
C VAL A 286 27.48 -7.79 14.09
N GLN A 287 27.27 -8.86 14.86
CA GLN A 287 27.95 -9.04 16.14
C GLN A 287 28.04 -10.51 16.59
N ALA A 288 29.04 -10.78 17.44
CA ALA A 288 29.37 -12.11 17.97
C ALA A 288 28.27 -12.63 18.92
N PRO A 289 28.22 -13.95 19.24
CA PRO A 289 27.14 -14.55 20.00
C PRO A 289 26.84 -13.87 21.35
N GLU A 290 27.85 -13.36 22.05
CA GLU A 290 27.70 -12.70 23.35
C GLU A 290 27.11 -11.28 23.31
N ASP A 291 27.06 -10.62 22.15
CA ASP A 291 26.58 -9.23 22.03
C ASP A 291 25.06 -9.12 21.72
N ARG A 292 24.37 -10.24 21.50
CA ARG A 292 22.94 -10.24 21.10
C ARG A 292 22.00 -9.72 22.20
N ASP A 293 22.28 -10.08 23.45
CA ASP A 293 21.43 -9.70 24.60
C ASP A 293 21.67 -8.24 25.04
N ALA A 294 22.68 -7.55 24.47
CA ALA A 294 23.01 -6.16 24.79
C ALA A 294 22.30 -5.12 23.89
N ILE A 295 21.61 -5.55 22.84
CA ILE A 295 20.93 -4.64 21.91
C ILE A 295 19.50 -4.36 22.40
N ARG A 296 19.24 -3.09 22.74
CA ARG A 296 17.92 -2.60 23.17
C ARG A 296 16.86 -2.95 22.11
N GLY A 297 15.75 -3.54 22.53
CA GLY A 297 14.70 -4.02 21.60
C GLY A 297 14.89 -5.46 21.08
N HIS A 298 15.93 -6.19 21.51
CA HIS A 298 16.04 -7.65 21.42
C HIS A 298 15.63 -8.34 22.76
N ASP A 299 15.06 -7.59 23.70
CA ASP A 299 14.41 -8.15 24.87
C ASP A 299 13.06 -8.83 24.50
N ALA A 300 12.47 -9.57 25.44
CA ALA A 300 11.20 -10.26 25.21
C ALA A 300 10.00 -9.32 25.00
N ALA A 301 10.17 -8.01 25.20
CA ALA A 301 9.14 -6.99 24.96
C ALA A 301 9.19 -6.45 23.52
N GLY A 302 10.41 -6.19 23.01
CA GLY A 302 10.65 -5.63 21.68
C GLY A 302 10.21 -4.17 21.54
N VAL A 303 10.67 -3.52 20.47
CA VAL A 303 10.16 -2.18 20.12
C VAL A 303 8.75 -2.31 19.56
N SER A 304 7.79 -1.52 20.04
CA SER A 304 6.36 -1.60 19.71
C SER A 304 6.07 -1.75 18.21
N PHE A 305 6.73 -0.95 17.35
CA PHE A 305 6.63 -1.06 15.89
C PHE A 305 7.03 -2.47 15.38
N GLY A 306 8.16 -2.99 15.85
CA GLY A 306 8.68 -4.31 15.47
C GLY A 306 7.80 -5.46 15.98
N THR A 307 7.17 -5.31 17.15
CA THR A 307 6.23 -6.28 17.72
C THR A 307 4.94 -6.34 16.90
N GLU A 308 4.32 -5.20 16.60
CA GLU A 308 3.08 -5.15 15.81
C GLU A 308 3.31 -5.52 14.33
N LEU A 309 4.46 -5.18 13.74
CA LEU A 309 4.83 -5.69 12.41
C LEU A 309 4.92 -7.22 12.40
N ARG A 310 5.59 -7.83 13.39
CA ARG A 310 5.69 -9.30 13.49
C ARG A 310 4.31 -9.93 13.69
N ARG A 311 3.42 -9.33 14.51
CA ARG A 311 2.03 -9.77 14.68
C ARG A 311 1.28 -9.77 13.36
N PHE A 312 1.33 -8.67 12.61
CA PHE A 312 0.66 -8.52 11.32
C PHE A 312 1.15 -9.55 10.29
N LEU A 313 2.47 -9.77 10.17
CA LEU A 313 3.04 -10.76 9.25
C LEU A 313 2.60 -12.20 9.58
N ARG A 314 2.46 -12.54 10.87
CA ARG A 314 1.91 -13.83 11.29
C ARG A 314 0.44 -13.97 10.94
N ALA A 315 -0.36 -12.93 11.17
CA ALA A 315 -1.77 -12.90 10.79
C ALA A 315 -1.96 -13.03 9.26
N GLN A 316 -1.02 -12.53 8.46
CA GLN A 316 -0.97 -12.76 7.01
C GLN A 316 -0.59 -14.20 6.61
N GLY A 317 -0.22 -15.09 7.54
CA GLY A 317 0.20 -16.46 7.25
C GLY A 317 1.62 -16.57 6.68
N LEU A 318 2.50 -15.61 7.02
CA LEU A 318 3.89 -15.62 6.58
C LEU A 318 4.74 -16.59 7.40
N ASP A 319 5.66 -17.29 6.74
CA ASP A 319 6.51 -18.33 7.34
C ASP A 319 7.31 -17.80 8.56
N GLU A 320 7.22 -18.49 9.71
CA GLU A 320 7.87 -18.07 10.97
C GLU A 320 9.39 -17.94 10.86
N SER A 321 10.07 -18.71 9.99
CA SER A 321 11.51 -18.52 9.78
C SER A 321 11.81 -17.17 9.12
N LEU A 322 10.89 -16.69 8.26
CA LEU A 322 10.98 -15.36 7.67
C LEU A 322 10.66 -14.27 8.69
N VAL A 323 9.60 -14.43 9.50
CA VAL A 323 9.25 -13.48 10.56
C VAL A 323 10.39 -13.37 11.58
N LYS A 324 10.89 -14.50 12.09
CA LYS A 324 12.05 -14.57 13.00
C LYS A 324 13.34 -14.03 12.39
N SER A 325 13.50 -14.08 11.06
CA SER A 325 14.69 -13.49 10.43
C SER A 325 14.73 -11.95 10.52
N LEU A 326 13.66 -11.28 10.94
CA LEU A 326 13.67 -9.85 11.30
C LEU A 326 14.48 -9.57 12.56
N ASP A 327 14.69 -10.56 13.43
CA ASP A 327 15.47 -10.43 14.67
C ASP A 327 16.99 -10.29 14.40
N ASN A 328 17.41 -10.35 13.12
CA ASN A 328 18.78 -10.03 12.70
C ASN A 328 19.00 -8.53 12.38
N PHE A 329 18.03 -7.67 12.66
CA PHE A 329 18.08 -6.23 12.37
C PHE A 329 17.72 -5.42 13.61
N ASP A 330 18.35 -4.26 13.79
CA ASP A 330 18.10 -3.36 14.91
C ASP A 330 16.85 -2.51 14.65
N PHE A 331 15.84 -2.66 15.50
CA PHE A 331 14.58 -1.91 15.42
C PHE A 331 14.57 -0.64 16.30
N THR A 332 15.66 -0.27 16.98
CA THR A 332 15.67 0.81 17.99
C THR A 332 15.19 2.16 17.44
N GLU A 333 15.61 2.58 16.25
CA GLU A 333 15.12 3.84 15.65
C GLU A 333 13.61 3.82 15.32
N THR A 334 12.96 2.65 15.32
CA THR A 334 11.50 2.54 15.20
C THR A 334 10.73 2.92 16.47
N GLU A 335 11.39 3.17 17.61
CA GLU A 335 10.74 3.60 18.87
C GLU A 335 9.98 4.94 18.72
N ARG A 336 10.36 5.75 17.72
CA ARG A 336 9.72 7.02 17.32
C ARG A 336 8.43 6.85 16.52
N TYR A 337 8.12 5.63 16.08
CA TYR A 337 7.01 5.29 15.20
C TYR A 337 6.11 4.21 15.82
N ARG A 338 4.91 4.03 15.29
CA ARG A 338 4.03 2.91 15.61
C ARG A 338 3.54 2.26 14.33
N PHE A 339 3.54 0.92 14.29
CA PHE A 339 3.03 0.17 13.16
C PHE A 339 1.55 -0.14 13.42
N ILE A 340 0.65 0.48 12.66
CA ILE A 340 -0.80 0.31 12.77
C ILE A 340 -1.25 -0.59 11.63
N HIS A 341 -2.08 -1.58 11.94
CA HIS A 341 -2.54 -2.60 10.99
C HIS A 341 -4.01 -2.95 11.21
N THR A 342 -4.66 -3.43 10.15
CA THR A 342 -6.02 -3.97 10.16
C THR A 342 -5.96 -5.43 9.69
N ILE A 343 -6.44 -6.36 10.52
CA ILE A 343 -6.48 -7.80 10.25
C ILE A 343 -7.95 -8.21 10.04
N ALA A 344 -8.24 -8.96 8.98
CA ALA A 344 -9.60 -9.36 8.64
C ALA A 344 -10.19 -10.41 9.61
N GLY A 345 -11.37 -10.10 10.17
CA GLY A 345 -12.17 -11.00 11.00
C GLY A 345 -12.86 -10.30 12.16
N GLY A 346 -13.83 -10.96 12.78
CA GLY A 346 -14.44 -10.51 14.03
C GLY A 346 -13.59 -10.93 15.22
N HIS A 347 -12.83 -9.99 15.79
CA HIS A 347 -11.89 -10.27 16.88
C HIS A 347 -12.57 -10.12 18.25
N THR A 348 -12.62 -11.21 19.02
CA THR A 348 -13.05 -11.22 20.44
C THR A 348 -11.91 -11.63 21.39
N ASP A 349 -10.71 -11.78 20.84
CA ASP A 349 -9.48 -12.19 21.52
C ASP A 349 -8.58 -10.96 21.75
N GLN A 350 -7.26 -11.18 21.87
CA GLN A 350 -6.29 -10.11 22.06
C GLN A 350 -6.29 -9.09 20.89
N LEU A 351 -6.66 -9.51 19.66
CA LEU A 351 -6.66 -8.62 18.49
C LEU A 351 -7.73 -7.52 18.59
N SER A 352 -8.80 -7.74 19.37
CA SER A 352 -9.90 -6.78 19.57
C SER A 352 -9.45 -5.39 20.03
N GLY A 353 -8.37 -5.31 20.82
CA GLY A 353 -7.77 -4.05 21.27
C GLY A 353 -6.48 -3.68 20.53
N GLU A 354 -6.09 -4.42 19.49
CA GLU A 354 -4.77 -4.32 18.82
C GLU A 354 -4.82 -3.87 17.37
N THR A 355 -5.92 -4.14 16.66
CA THR A 355 -6.05 -3.89 15.22
C THR A 355 -6.99 -2.70 14.96
N GLY A 356 -6.97 -2.16 13.74
CA GLY A 356 -7.94 -1.16 13.31
C GLY A 356 -7.88 0.15 14.11
N TYR A 357 -9.03 0.79 14.34
CA TYR A 357 -9.08 2.06 15.09
C TYR A 357 -8.68 1.91 16.57
N HIS A 358 -8.86 0.72 17.18
CA HIS A 358 -8.31 0.43 18.50
C HIS A 358 -6.78 0.39 18.50
N GLY A 359 -6.19 -0.20 17.45
CA GLY A 359 -4.75 -0.17 17.19
C GLY A 359 -4.20 1.26 17.03
N LEU A 360 -4.92 2.13 16.30
CA LEU A 360 -4.61 3.56 16.19
C LEU A 360 -4.68 4.26 17.55
N SER A 361 -5.76 4.08 18.30
CA SER A 361 -5.95 4.71 19.61
C SER A 361 -4.81 4.35 20.58
N ARG A 362 -4.48 3.05 20.67
CA ARG A 362 -3.36 2.60 21.49
C ARG A 362 -2.01 3.11 20.98
N ALA A 363 -1.81 3.21 19.66
CA ALA A 363 -0.59 3.77 19.11
C ALA A 363 -0.37 5.21 19.60
N VAL A 364 -1.39 6.07 19.48
CA VAL A 364 -1.36 7.46 19.99
C VAL A 364 -1.10 7.49 21.50
N HIS A 365 -1.81 6.67 22.28
CA HIS A 365 -1.62 6.56 23.73
C HIS A 365 -0.20 6.15 24.12
N SER A 366 0.33 5.11 23.48
CA SER A 366 1.69 4.58 23.73
C SER A 366 2.82 5.50 23.29
N MET A 367 2.52 6.60 22.58
CA MET A 367 3.46 7.68 22.25
C MET A 367 3.37 8.86 23.24
N GLY A 368 2.46 8.80 24.23
CA GLY A 368 2.20 9.91 25.15
C GLY A 368 1.41 11.06 24.52
N LEU A 369 0.69 10.79 23.42
CA LEU A 369 -0.05 11.79 22.63
C LEU A 369 -1.57 11.76 22.87
N SER A 370 -2.05 10.98 23.84
CA SER A 370 -3.47 10.99 24.22
C SER A 370 -3.89 12.35 24.76
N THR A 371 -5.09 12.81 24.38
CA THR A 371 -5.64 14.06 24.92
C THR A 371 -7.17 14.07 24.95
N ASP A 372 -7.74 14.56 26.05
CA ASP A 372 -9.16 14.89 26.18
C ASP A 372 -9.50 16.24 25.52
N LYS A 373 -8.50 17.11 25.33
CA LYS A 373 -8.63 18.40 24.67
C LYS A 373 -9.05 18.22 23.20
N PRO A 374 -9.78 19.18 22.61
CA PRO A 374 -10.08 19.17 21.18
C PRO A 374 -8.80 19.11 20.32
N ILE A 375 -8.85 18.28 19.27
CA ILE A 375 -7.85 18.22 18.20
C ILE A 375 -8.48 18.71 16.89
N SER A 376 -7.66 19.04 15.90
CA SER A 376 -8.04 19.17 14.49
C SER A 376 -7.49 17.97 13.73
N VAL A 377 -8.30 17.40 12.84
CA VAL A 377 -8.01 16.19 12.08
C VAL A 377 -8.25 16.44 10.59
N ASP A 378 -7.21 16.26 9.79
CA ASP A 378 -7.27 16.27 8.32
C ASP A 378 -7.10 14.84 7.81
N TYR A 379 -8.19 14.24 7.30
CA TYR A 379 -8.17 12.90 6.72
C TYR A 379 -8.17 13.00 5.19
N VAL A 380 -7.05 12.68 4.56
CA VAL A 380 -6.92 12.51 3.10
C VAL A 380 -7.21 11.06 2.74
N THR A 381 -8.13 10.82 1.80
CA THR A 381 -8.50 9.47 1.37
C THR A 381 -8.82 9.42 -0.13
N SER A 382 -8.57 8.27 -0.76
CA SER A 382 -8.99 8.02 -2.16
C SER A 382 -10.22 7.12 -2.27
N SER A 383 -10.74 6.61 -1.16
CA SER A 383 -12.04 5.93 -1.11
C SER A 383 -12.84 6.38 0.12
N LEU A 384 -14.17 6.39 0.01
CA LEU A 384 -15.11 6.68 1.08
C LEU A 384 -16.15 5.57 1.12
N GLY A 385 -16.28 4.87 2.26
CA GLY A 385 -17.33 3.85 2.44
C GLY A 385 -18.66 4.43 2.90
N SER A 386 -19.55 3.56 3.41
CA SER A 386 -20.85 3.92 3.99
C SER A 386 -20.76 4.59 5.38
N ILE A 387 -20.06 5.73 5.49
CA ILE A 387 -19.76 6.41 6.75
C ILE A 387 -20.88 7.32 7.28
N ASP A 388 -20.95 7.46 8.60
CA ASP A 388 -21.82 8.42 9.30
C ASP A 388 -21.09 9.19 10.44
N ASN A 389 -21.79 10.12 11.10
CA ASN A 389 -21.24 10.88 12.23
C ASN A 389 -20.81 10.02 13.44
N SER A 390 -21.41 8.84 13.63
CA SER A 390 -21.02 7.93 14.71
C SER A 390 -19.66 7.30 14.40
N PHE A 391 -19.47 6.80 13.18
CA PHE A 391 -18.17 6.28 12.73
C PHE A 391 -17.09 7.36 12.72
N ILE A 392 -17.38 8.55 12.20
CA ILE A 392 -16.42 9.67 12.24
C ILE A 392 -16.02 10.02 13.67
N LYS A 393 -16.98 10.00 14.62
CA LYS A 393 -16.66 10.21 16.03
C LYS A 393 -15.74 9.13 16.59
N THR A 394 -15.95 7.85 16.24
CA THR A 394 -15.03 6.75 16.62
C THR A 394 -13.61 6.99 16.11
N ILE A 395 -13.43 7.35 14.83
CA ILE A 395 -12.12 7.66 14.25
C ILE A 395 -11.48 8.89 14.91
N TYR A 396 -12.26 9.94 15.19
CA TYR A 396 -11.78 11.14 15.89
C TYR A 396 -11.34 10.82 17.33
N THR A 397 -12.10 10.02 18.08
CA THR A 397 -11.75 9.55 19.44
C THR A 397 -10.49 8.67 19.41
N ALA A 398 -10.33 7.82 18.39
CA ALA A 398 -9.09 7.07 18.18
C ALA A 398 -7.90 7.99 17.87
N CYS A 399 -8.10 9.07 17.12
CA CYS A 399 -7.08 10.10 16.89
C CYS A 399 -6.71 10.87 18.17
N GLN A 400 -7.61 10.96 19.14
CA GLN A 400 -7.31 11.48 20.49
C GLN A 400 -6.56 10.48 21.38
N GLY A 401 -6.32 9.24 20.93
CA GLY A 401 -5.73 8.18 21.74
C GLY A 401 -6.62 7.77 22.91
N LEU A 402 -7.94 7.84 22.74
CA LEU A 402 -8.94 7.45 23.73
C LEU A 402 -9.66 6.17 23.26
N ASN A 403 -10.09 5.34 24.22
CA ASN A 403 -10.87 4.13 23.94
C ASN A 403 -12.23 4.23 24.64
N ASP A 404 -13.33 4.12 23.88
CA ASP A 404 -14.71 4.14 24.42
C ASP A 404 -14.98 3.02 25.46
N GLY A 405 -14.10 2.00 25.53
CA GLY A 405 -14.16 0.92 26.51
C GLY A 405 -13.33 1.12 27.80
N GLN A 406 -12.37 2.05 27.83
CA GLN A 406 -11.52 2.26 29.02
C GLN A 406 -12.17 3.26 29.97
N LYS A 407 -13.30 2.86 30.58
CA LYS A 407 -13.89 3.57 31.70
C LYS A 407 -13.11 3.24 32.97
N ASP A 408 -12.32 4.19 33.46
CA ASP A 408 -11.75 4.13 34.80
C ASP A 408 -12.86 4.20 35.85
N GLY A 409 -13.30 3.04 36.32
CA GLY A 409 -13.87 2.84 37.66
C GLY A 409 -15.11 3.63 38.09
N VAL A 410 -15.85 4.28 37.20
CA VAL A 410 -17.09 5.02 37.55
C VAL A 410 -18.30 4.43 36.84
N ASP A 411 -19.21 3.87 37.64
CA ASP A 411 -20.48 3.29 37.19
C ASP A 411 -21.35 4.28 36.41
N GLN A 412 -21.77 3.89 35.20
CA GLN A 412 -22.94 4.47 34.53
C GLN A 412 -23.67 3.40 33.70
N PRO A 413 -25.01 3.47 33.62
CA PRO A 413 -25.86 2.31 33.39
C PRO A 413 -25.79 1.74 31.96
N SER A 414 -26.07 0.44 31.85
CA SER A 414 -26.08 -0.32 30.60
C SER A 414 -26.93 0.32 29.50
N ARG A 415 -26.33 0.50 28.32
CA ARG A 415 -27.07 0.81 27.08
C ARG A 415 -28.00 -0.35 26.73
N ARG A 416 -29.28 -0.23 27.07
CA ARG A 416 -30.35 -1.15 26.64
C ARG A 416 -31.42 -0.36 25.88
N ASN A 417 -31.54 -0.66 24.59
CA ASN A 417 -32.61 -0.24 23.66
C ASN A 417 -32.87 1.27 23.46
N THR A 418 -32.49 1.79 22.29
CA THR A 418 -33.19 2.90 21.63
C THR A 418 -33.06 2.84 20.10
N LYS A 419 -33.67 1.82 19.47
CA LYS A 419 -33.98 1.84 18.03
C LYS A 419 -35.19 2.76 17.79
N THR A 420 -35.00 4.08 17.86
CA THR A 420 -35.95 5.09 17.32
C THR A 420 -35.37 6.52 17.39
N ALA A 421 -34.82 7.03 16.28
CA ALA A 421 -34.56 8.46 16.07
C ALA A 421 -34.43 8.78 14.56
N LEU A 422 -35.55 8.68 13.84
CA LEU A 422 -35.67 9.15 12.45
C LEU A 422 -36.09 10.63 12.44
N ALA A 423 -35.12 11.55 12.32
CA ALA A 423 -35.25 12.91 11.78
C ALA A 423 -33.92 13.67 11.99
N ALA A 424 -33.06 13.70 10.97
CA ALA A 424 -31.72 14.29 11.09
C ALA A 424 -31.74 15.83 10.99
N THR A 425 -31.89 16.51 12.13
CA THR A 425 -31.21 17.80 12.34
C THR A 425 -29.85 17.51 12.95
N ALA A 426 -28.76 17.95 12.31
CA ALA A 426 -27.41 17.81 12.86
C ALA A 426 -27.36 18.37 14.29
N THR A 427 -26.96 17.53 15.24
CA THR A 427 -26.86 17.91 16.65
C THR A 427 -25.75 18.95 16.80
N ASP A 428 -25.78 19.75 17.88
CA ASP A 428 -24.69 20.72 18.11
C ASP A 428 -23.34 20.02 18.35
N SER A 429 -23.36 18.75 18.81
CA SER A 429 -22.19 17.86 18.82
C SER A 429 -21.66 17.51 17.42
N ASP A 430 -22.53 17.25 16.44
CA ASP A 430 -22.12 16.91 15.07
C ASP A 430 -21.47 18.13 14.40
N LYS A 431 -22.07 19.31 14.55
CA LYS A 431 -21.50 20.58 14.05
C LYS A 431 -20.14 20.88 14.70
N ALA A 432 -20.01 20.62 16.01
CA ALA A 432 -18.75 20.80 16.72
C ALA A 432 -17.67 19.76 16.33
N LEU A 433 -18.07 18.61 15.78
CA LEU A 433 -17.19 17.60 15.19
C LEU A 433 -16.76 18.01 13.77
N GLY A 434 -17.69 18.47 12.93
CA GLY A 434 -17.40 18.94 11.56
C GLY A 434 -16.56 20.22 11.47
N ALA A 435 -16.50 21.00 12.56
CA ALA A 435 -15.54 22.10 12.71
C ALA A 435 -14.09 21.63 12.95
N LYS A 436 -13.88 20.37 13.33
CA LYS A 436 -12.60 19.79 13.75
C LYS A 436 -12.11 18.66 12.83
N MET A 437 -13.04 17.95 12.19
CA MET A 437 -12.77 16.90 11.21
C MET A 437 -12.94 17.45 9.80
N ARG A 438 -11.90 17.33 8.97
CA ARG A 438 -11.91 17.70 7.55
C ARG A 438 -11.53 16.47 6.72
N ILE A 439 -12.41 16.07 5.82
CA ILE A 439 -12.22 14.89 4.97
C ILE A 439 -11.89 15.38 3.56
N TYR A 440 -10.70 15.07 3.05
CA TYR A 440 -10.25 15.49 1.72
C TYR A 440 -10.47 14.35 0.73
N PHE A 441 -11.34 14.59 -0.23
CA PHE A 441 -11.64 13.71 -1.36
C PHE A 441 -11.89 14.58 -2.60
N PRO A 442 -11.38 14.23 -3.79
CA PRO A 442 -11.44 15.11 -4.95
C PRO A 442 -12.86 15.22 -5.51
N THR A 443 -13.24 16.43 -5.94
CA THR A 443 -14.51 16.64 -6.66
C THR A 443 -14.47 16.06 -8.07
N GLU A 444 -15.65 15.81 -8.67
CA GLU A 444 -15.75 15.45 -10.09
C GLU A 444 -15.03 16.48 -10.98
N ASP A 445 -15.14 17.76 -10.64
CA ASP A 445 -14.49 18.87 -11.33
C ASP A 445 -12.95 18.78 -11.26
N THR A 446 -12.40 18.39 -10.10
CA THR A 446 -10.96 18.16 -9.91
C THR A 446 -10.47 16.94 -10.69
N VAL A 447 -11.25 15.84 -10.71
CA VAL A 447 -10.93 14.65 -11.54
C VAL A 447 -11.00 14.99 -13.03
N ALA A 448 -12.07 15.65 -13.49
CA ALA A 448 -12.25 16.03 -14.90
C ALA A 448 -11.18 16.99 -15.43
N LYS A 449 -10.63 17.87 -14.57
CA LYS A 449 -9.54 18.81 -14.90
C LYS A 449 -8.15 18.23 -14.66
N SER A 450 -8.04 16.98 -14.22
CA SER A 450 -6.76 16.29 -14.06
C SER A 450 -6.12 15.94 -15.41
N ARG A 451 -4.84 15.58 -15.38
CA ARG A 451 -4.08 15.17 -16.57
C ARG A 451 -4.61 13.91 -17.26
N GLY A 452 -5.33 13.04 -16.54
CA GLY A 452 -6.00 11.86 -17.09
C GLY A 452 -7.52 12.00 -17.22
N GLY A 453 -8.06 13.20 -16.96
CA GLY A 453 -9.50 13.48 -17.03
C GLY A 453 -10.36 12.52 -16.19
N LYS A 454 -11.59 12.27 -16.65
CA LYS A 454 -12.54 11.38 -15.95
C LYS A 454 -12.08 9.92 -15.89
N ALA A 455 -11.28 9.43 -16.85
CA ALA A 455 -10.79 8.05 -16.87
C ALA A 455 -9.87 7.74 -15.67
N ALA A 456 -9.13 8.75 -15.20
CA ALA A 456 -8.27 8.66 -14.00
C ALA A 456 -9.05 8.46 -12.68
N GLY A 457 -10.37 8.62 -12.68
CA GLY A 457 -11.21 8.38 -11.51
C GLY A 457 -11.35 6.90 -11.12
N GLY A 458 -10.88 5.96 -11.93
CA GLY A 458 -11.08 4.51 -11.69
C GLY A 458 -10.54 3.99 -10.35
N THR A 459 -9.51 4.64 -9.78
CA THR A 459 -8.91 4.31 -8.47
C THR A 459 -9.40 5.21 -7.33
N ILE A 460 -10.41 6.06 -7.59
CA ILE A 460 -10.94 7.06 -6.66
C ILE A 460 -12.43 6.81 -6.45
N CYS A 461 -12.79 6.31 -5.27
CA CYS A 461 -13.95 5.43 -5.15
C CYS A 461 -14.96 5.97 -4.13
N PHE A 462 -16.16 6.31 -4.58
CA PHE A 462 -17.24 6.77 -3.71
C PHE A 462 -18.58 6.47 -4.39
N GLN A 463 -19.43 5.64 -3.77
CA GLN A 463 -20.71 5.28 -4.39
C GLN A 463 -21.76 6.36 -4.14
N GLU A 464 -22.51 6.69 -5.20
CA GLU A 464 -23.63 7.63 -5.16
C GLU A 464 -24.66 7.26 -4.08
N LYS A 465 -24.86 5.96 -3.80
CA LYS A 465 -25.79 5.49 -2.75
C LYS A 465 -25.40 5.97 -1.34
N TRP A 466 -24.11 6.11 -1.05
CA TRP A 466 -23.63 6.63 0.24
C TRP A 466 -23.66 8.15 0.26
N TRP A 467 -23.24 8.83 -0.82
CA TRP A 467 -23.41 10.27 -0.97
C TRP A 467 -24.90 10.70 -0.87
N GLY A 468 -25.82 9.84 -1.29
CA GLY A 468 -27.27 10.04 -1.17
C GLY A 468 -27.83 9.81 0.25
N SER A 469 -27.09 9.13 1.14
CA SER A 469 -27.58 8.79 2.48
C SER A 469 -27.88 10.04 3.34
N ALA A 470 -28.96 10.01 4.10
CA ALA A 470 -29.31 11.09 5.03
C ALA A 470 -28.31 11.23 6.19
N THR A 471 -27.54 10.19 6.51
CA THR A 471 -26.57 10.16 7.63
C THR A 471 -25.14 10.55 7.22
N PHE A 472 -24.85 10.66 5.92
CA PHE A 472 -23.51 10.90 5.42
C PHE A 472 -23.03 12.35 5.73
N PRO A 473 -21.83 12.55 6.29
CA PRO A 473 -21.33 13.83 6.83
C PRO A 473 -20.79 14.77 5.73
N ARG A 474 -21.69 15.26 4.86
CA ARG A 474 -21.34 16.08 3.68
C ARG A 474 -20.62 17.38 4.02
N ASP A 475 -20.92 17.98 5.16
CA ASP A 475 -20.35 19.24 5.64
C ASP A 475 -18.87 19.12 6.08
N MET A 476 -18.36 17.90 6.26
CA MET A 476 -16.96 17.64 6.59
C MET A 476 -16.06 17.52 5.36
N LEU A 477 -16.62 17.32 4.16
CA LEU A 477 -15.85 17.13 2.93
C LEU A 477 -15.20 18.41 2.39
N ARG A 478 -14.00 18.25 1.86
CA ARG A 478 -13.16 19.29 1.24
C ARG A 478 -12.58 18.70 -0.05
N ASP A 479 -12.40 19.53 -1.07
CA ASP A 479 -11.79 19.09 -2.33
C ASP A 479 -10.30 18.76 -2.13
N ALA A 480 -9.88 17.57 -2.55
CA ALA A 480 -8.49 17.14 -2.46
C ALA A 480 -7.70 17.58 -3.71
N ILE A 481 -6.99 18.71 -3.59
CA ILE A 481 -6.24 19.32 -4.70
C ILE A 481 -4.74 19.15 -4.46
N SER A 482 -4.06 18.41 -5.35
CA SER A 482 -2.60 18.27 -5.32
C SER A 482 -1.89 19.61 -5.52
N THR A 483 -0.76 19.80 -4.82
CA THR A 483 0.19 20.89 -5.08
C THR A 483 0.89 20.76 -6.44
N ARG A 484 0.92 19.56 -7.05
CA ARG A 484 1.33 19.34 -8.43
C ARG A 484 0.11 19.53 -9.34
N ARG A 485 0.07 20.64 -10.08
CA ARG A 485 -1.07 21.02 -10.95
C ARG A 485 -1.51 19.86 -11.85
N GLY A 486 -2.78 19.47 -11.73
CA GLY A 486 -3.43 18.46 -12.56
C GLY A 486 -3.11 17.00 -12.20
N VAL A 487 -2.36 16.77 -11.12
CA VAL A 487 -2.13 15.42 -10.57
C VAL A 487 -3.22 15.11 -9.55
N LEU A 488 -3.70 13.86 -9.53
CA LEU A 488 -4.65 13.37 -8.55
C LEU A 488 -3.93 12.66 -7.39
N MET A 489 -4.49 12.77 -6.20
CA MET A 489 -3.96 12.15 -4.99
C MET A 489 -4.62 10.78 -4.77
N HIS A 490 -3.81 9.73 -4.68
CA HIS A 490 -4.25 8.39 -4.24
C HIS A 490 -3.73 8.09 -2.81
N ASP A 491 -3.39 9.13 -2.07
CA ASP A 491 -2.87 9.08 -0.71
C ASP A 491 -3.92 8.63 0.33
N LYS A 492 -3.43 8.08 1.45
CA LYS A 492 -4.21 7.85 2.66
C LYS A 492 -3.40 8.36 3.84
N ILE A 493 -3.77 9.54 4.34
CA ILE A 493 -3.01 10.31 5.32
C ILE A 493 -3.98 10.86 6.35
N ILE A 494 -3.61 10.80 7.64
CA ILE A 494 -4.28 11.56 8.69
C ILE A 494 -3.25 12.54 9.25
N PHE A 495 -3.54 13.83 9.27
CA PHE A 495 -2.80 14.79 10.09
C PHE A 495 -3.62 15.15 11.32
N VAL A 496 -2.98 15.15 12.48
CA VAL A 496 -3.62 15.53 13.75
C VAL A 496 -2.82 16.63 14.42
N GLN A 497 -3.50 17.74 14.68
CA GLN A 497 -2.97 18.92 15.33
C GLN A 497 -3.75 19.18 16.61
N PRO A 498 -3.10 19.24 17.80
CA PRO A 498 -3.81 19.64 19.00
C PRO A 498 -4.23 21.11 18.93
N ASN A 499 -5.43 21.43 19.39
CA ASN A 499 -5.92 22.81 19.36
C ASN A 499 -5.33 23.61 20.54
N GLY A 500 -4.09 24.06 20.38
CA GLY A 500 -3.40 24.92 21.34
C GLY A 500 -2.40 25.85 20.63
N THR A 501 -2.47 27.14 20.92
CA THR A 501 -1.40 28.09 20.58
C THR A 501 -0.25 27.90 21.57
N GLY A 502 0.94 27.55 21.08
CA GLY A 502 2.11 27.15 21.87
C GLY A 502 2.38 28.03 23.10
N GLY A 503 1.97 27.52 24.26
CA GLY A 503 2.15 28.12 25.58
C GLY A 503 2.54 27.03 26.57
N GLN A 504 2.54 27.34 27.87
CA GLN A 504 3.01 26.40 28.90
C GLN A 504 2.11 25.15 29.08
N ASP A 505 0.90 25.17 28.49
CA ASP A 505 -0.08 24.07 28.43
C ASP A 505 -0.21 23.44 27.01
N ASP A 506 0.85 23.55 26.18
CA ASP A 506 0.92 22.96 24.84
C ASP A 506 0.52 21.47 24.87
N PRO A 507 -0.54 21.01 24.17
CA PRO A 507 -1.01 19.64 24.30
C PRO A 507 -0.11 18.58 23.66
N GLY A 508 1.00 18.99 23.01
CA GLY A 508 2.01 18.11 22.46
C GLY A 508 2.26 18.33 20.98
N ALA A 509 3.28 17.66 20.44
CA ALA A 509 3.55 17.69 19.01
C ALA A 509 2.41 17.05 18.22
N GLY A 510 2.00 17.70 17.12
CA GLY A 510 1.11 17.08 16.14
C GLY A 510 1.74 15.83 15.50
N TRP A 511 0.90 14.90 15.07
CA TRP A 511 1.33 13.63 14.48
C TRP A 511 0.63 13.36 13.15
N ALA A 512 1.18 12.42 12.37
CA ALA A 512 0.57 11.99 11.11
C ALA A 512 0.57 10.46 10.96
N TYR A 513 -0.51 9.92 10.40
CA TYR A 513 -0.58 8.56 9.86
C TYR A 513 -0.29 8.61 8.35
N VAL A 514 0.49 7.65 7.86
CA VAL A 514 0.70 7.38 6.44
C VAL A 514 0.53 5.89 6.21
N GLY A 515 -0.30 5.50 5.24
CA GLY A 515 -0.51 4.08 4.95
C GLY A 515 -1.54 3.82 3.87
N SER A 516 -2.38 2.81 4.08
CA SER A 516 -3.34 2.32 3.09
C SER A 516 -4.81 2.36 3.54
N ALA A 517 -5.10 2.80 4.77
CA ALA A 517 -6.47 2.83 5.29
C ALA A 517 -7.27 3.99 4.67
N ASN A 518 -8.26 3.66 3.84
CA ASN A 518 -9.28 4.62 3.42
C ASN A 518 -10.24 4.91 4.58
N LEU A 519 -11.09 5.93 4.44
CA LEU A 519 -12.12 6.23 5.43
C LEU A 519 -13.38 5.36 5.19
N SER A 520 -13.32 4.12 5.67
CA SER A 520 -14.42 3.15 5.67
C SER A 520 -14.35 2.24 6.90
N GLU A 521 -15.48 1.66 7.33
CA GLU A 521 -15.53 0.64 8.39
C GLU A 521 -14.77 -0.64 8.00
N SER A 522 -14.72 -0.96 6.71
CA SER A 522 -13.94 -2.09 6.17
C SER A 522 -12.42 -1.93 6.33
N ALA A 523 -11.92 -0.72 6.61
CA ALA A 523 -10.50 -0.42 6.77
C ALA A 523 -10.05 -0.21 8.24
N TRP A 524 -10.99 0.06 9.15
CA TRP A 524 -10.73 0.55 10.51
C TRP A 524 -11.49 -0.21 11.59
#